data_AF-A0A417D4D2-F1
#
_entry.id   AF-A0A417D4D2-F1
#
_cell.length_a   1.000
_cell.length_b   1.000
_cell.length_c   1.000
_cell.angle_alpha   90.00
_cell.angle_beta   90.00
_cell.angle_gamma   90.00
#
_symmetry.space_group_name_H-M   'P 1'
#
loop_
_entity.id
_entity.type
_entity.pdbx_description
1 polymer ?
#
loop_
_entity_poly.entity_id
_entity_poly.type
_entity_poly.pdbx_seq_one_letter_code
_entity_poly.pdbx_strand_id
1 'polypeptide(L)'
;MVQAQAKIYSAAGKEEATVIEEQLQTIEKKNLGMVIAGILAVIVGIIGIVGRFQLTDEMSKIGMDVCIIAAVVAMVYTLTARRKLHMEFVKLKKKKVYLQSQQEKLKSSKEDIDGIYGEKLTAFTNLQSEYQEFELEMSLPTFEDLETQSLNLAMDTIKELSRSIYLEKGRKIRIRASQIFRELTDGKYIEFYGDEGQSLELCLEEGTVLAENLEKENIEMLYFSIQMAAAELFTNETVFPVILDDIFHGKNQDKLMVVFRWLKKQPRQVLFFTNNKDMADIF
;
A
#
# COMPACT_ATOMS: atom_id res chain seq x y z
N MET A 1 -14.76 33.11 -7.81
CA MET A 1 -14.72 34.45 -8.46
C MET A 1 -14.60 34.39 -9.99
N VAL A 2 -13.78 33.50 -10.57
CA VAL A 2 -13.59 33.37 -12.04
C VAL A 2 -14.87 33.01 -12.82
N GLN A 3 -15.70 32.08 -12.31
CA GLN A 3 -16.97 31.71 -12.97
C GLN A 3 -18.01 32.86 -12.98
N ALA A 4 -18.02 33.73 -11.98
CA ALA A 4 -18.94 34.87 -11.91
C ALA A 4 -18.54 35.95 -12.93
N GLN A 5 -17.24 36.24 -13.05
CA GLN A 5 -16.72 37.15 -14.09
C GLN A 5 -16.99 36.61 -15.50
N ALA A 6 -16.74 35.31 -15.75
CA ALA A 6 -17.02 34.70 -17.06
C ALA A 6 -18.50 34.79 -17.46
N LYS A 7 -19.42 34.64 -16.49
CA LYS A 7 -20.87 34.77 -16.72
C LYS A 7 -21.26 36.20 -17.10
N ILE A 8 -20.73 37.20 -16.40
CA ILE A 8 -21.01 38.63 -16.65
C ILE A 8 -20.47 39.06 -18.02
N TYR A 9 -19.24 38.66 -18.38
CA TYR A 9 -18.67 38.96 -19.70
C TYR A 9 -19.40 38.22 -20.84
N SER A 10 -19.89 36.99 -20.61
CA SER A 10 -20.68 36.25 -21.61
C SER A 10 -22.08 36.85 -21.81
N ALA A 11 -22.69 37.40 -20.76
CA ALA A 11 -24.00 38.05 -20.83
C ALA A 11 -23.89 39.39 -21.56
N ALA A 12 -22.92 40.23 -21.19
CA ALA A 12 -22.64 41.50 -21.86
C ALA A 12 -22.28 41.30 -23.35
N GLY A 13 -21.46 40.29 -23.68
CA GLY A 13 -21.12 39.97 -25.06
C GLY A 13 -22.28 39.40 -25.89
N LYS A 14 -23.26 38.74 -25.26
CA LYS A 14 -24.50 38.31 -25.91
C LYS A 14 -25.45 39.47 -26.15
N GLU A 15 -25.62 40.36 -25.17
CA GLU A 15 -26.42 41.59 -25.32
C GLU A 15 -25.86 42.46 -26.46
N GLU A 16 -24.55 42.72 -26.49
CA GLU A 16 -23.91 43.47 -27.58
C GLU A 16 -24.09 42.79 -28.95
N ALA A 17 -24.01 41.46 -29.02
CA ALA A 17 -24.23 40.71 -30.26
C ALA A 17 -25.69 40.80 -30.74
N THR A 18 -26.67 40.72 -29.83
CA THR A 18 -28.10 40.89 -30.15
C THR A 18 -28.43 42.30 -30.60
N VAL A 19 -27.86 43.33 -29.95
CA VAL A 19 -28.03 44.73 -30.35
C VAL A 19 -27.43 44.97 -31.74
N ILE A 20 -26.26 44.41 -32.05
CA ILE A 20 -25.65 44.51 -33.39
C ILE A 20 -26.53 43.82 -34.44
N GLU A 21 -27.20 42.72 -34.12
CA GLU A 21 -28.09 41.98 -35.01
C GLU A 21 -29.38 42.74 -35.32
N GLU A 22 -30.01 43.35 -34.32
CA GLU A 22 -31.17 44.24 -34.52
C GLU A 22 -30.82 45.48 -35.35
N GLN A 23 -29.65 46.08 -35.11
CA GLN A 23 -29.14 47.20 -35.90
C GLN A 23 -28.89 46.77 -37.35
N LEU A 24 -28.35 45.57 -37.57
CA LEU A 24 -28.10 45.02 -38.90
C LEU A 24 -29.42 44.82 -39.67
N GLN A 25 -30.43 44.21 -39.04
CA GLN A 25 -31.76 44.02 -39.64
C GLN A 25 -32.47 45.35 -39.95
N THR A 26 -32.32 46.35 -39.07
CA THR A 26 -32.89 47.69 -39.28
C THR A 26 -32.21 48.39 -40.46
N ILE A 27 -30.89 48.25 -40.59
CA ILE A 27 -30.10 48.78 -41.71
C ILE A 27 -30.45 48.07 -43.02
N GLU A 28 -30.66 46.75 -43.01
CA GLU A 28 -31.12 45.99 -44.20
C GLU A 28 -32.50 46.43 -44.67
N LYS A 29 -33.47 46.59 -43.76
CA LYS A 29 -34.81 47.11 -44.09
C LYS A 29 -34.75 48.52 -44.68
N LYS A 30 -33.90 49.40 -44.12
CA LYS A 30 -33.67 50.76 -44.66
C LYS A 30 -33.02 50.73 -46.04
N ASN A 31 -32.06 49.84 -46.27
CA ASN A 31 -31.43 49.66 -47.59
C ASN A 31 -32.45 49.18 -48.63
N LEU A 32 -33.30 48.21 -48.28
CA LEU A 32 -34.37 47.71 -49.14
C LEU A 32 -35.36 48.83 -49.51
N GLY A 33 -35.79 49.63 -48.53
CA GLY A 33 -36.65 50.79 -48.77
C GLY A 33 -36.02 51.82 -49.71
N MET A 34 -34.72 52.11 -49.56
CA MET A 34 -33.99 53.00 -50.48
C MET A 34 -33.84 52.43 -51.89
N VAL A 35 -33.70 51.10 -52.04
CA VAL A 35 -33.67 50.45 -53.37
C VAL A 35 -35.02 50.60 -54.08
N ILE A 36 -36.12 50.37 -53.36
CA ILE A 36 -37.48 50.54 -53.92
C ILE A 36 -37.71 52.01 -54.30
N ALA A 37 -37.34 52.97 -53.45
CA ALA A 37 -37.44 54.40 -53.75
C ALA A 37 -36.60 54.80 -54.97
N GLY A 38 -35.40 54.24 -55.11
CA GLY A 38 -34.55 54.46 -56.29
C GLY A 38 -35.16 53.92 -57.58
N ILE A 39 -35.75 52.72 -57.55
CA ILE A 39 -36.44 52.13 -58.71
C ILE A 39 -37.66 52.98 -59.10
N LEU A 40 -38.44 53.44 -58.13
CA LEU A 40 -39.59 54.33 -58.37
C LEU A 40 -39.16 55.67 -58.99
N ALA A 41 -38.06 56.27 -58.51
CA ALA A 41 -37.52 57.50 -59.09
C ALA A 41 -37.10 57.31 -60.56
N VAL A 42 -36.51 56.16 -60.92
CA VAL A 42 -36.16 55.83 -62.32
C VAL A 42 -37.42 55.72 -63.18
N ILE A 43 -38.47 55.05 -62.69
CA ILE A 43 -39.75 54.92 -63.41
C ILE A 43 -40.38 56.29 -63.64
N VAL A 44 -40.43 57.15 -62.62
CA VAL A 44 -40.94 58.53 -62.73
C VAL A 44 -40.11 59.36 -63.72
N GLY A 45 -38.79 59.19 -63.73
CA GLY A 45 -37.91 59.85 -64.71
C GLY A 45 -38.19 59.41 -66.16
N ILE A 46 -38.43 58.12 -66.38
CA ILE A 46 -38.77 57.57 -67.71
C ILE A 46 -40.13 58.10 -68.18
N ILE A 47 -41.15 58.12 -67.30
CA ILE A 47 -42.46 58.72 -67.59
C ILE A 47 -42.31 60.22 -67.90
N GLY A 48 -41.44 60.90 -67.14
CA GLY A 48 -40.96 62.25 -67.36
C GLY A 48 -40.53 62.52 -68.81
N ILE A 49 -39.59 61.70 -69.29
CA ILE A 49 -38.99 61.82 -70.62
C ILE A 49 -40.00 61.47 -71.73
N VAL A 50 -40.79 60.42 -71.56
CA VAL A 50 -41.76 59.96 -72.56
C VAL A 50 -42.91 60.97 -72.73
N GLY A 51 -43.45 61.50 -71.62
CA GLY A 51 -44.54 62.49 -71.71
C GLY A 51 -44.09 63.84 -72.28
N ARG A 52 -42.81 64.21 -72.08
CA ARG A 52 -42.20 65.38 -72.74
C ARG A 52 -42.14 65.22 -74.27
N PHE A 53 -42.13 63.99 -74.78
CA PHE A 53 -42.07 63.69 -76.22
C PHE A 53 -43.46 63.62 -76.89
N GLN A 54 -44.53 63.26 -76.17
CA GLN A 54 -45.88 63.12 -76.74
C GLN A 54 -46.75 64.38 -76.68
N LEU A 55 -46.48 65.31 -75.77
CA LEU A 55 -47.33 66.48 -75.52
C LEU A 55 -46.88 67.71 -76.32
N THR A 56 -47.79 68.29 -77.11
CA THR A 56 -47.53 69.43 -78.02
C THR A 56 -47.72 70.80 -77.37
N ASP A 57 -48.27 70.86 -76.15
CA ASP A 57 -48.58 72.08 -75.40
C ASP A 57 -47.40 72.58 -74.55
N GLU A 58 -47.19 73.90 -74.50
CA GLU A 58 -45.97 74.54 -73.97
C GLU A 58 -45.93 74.53 -72.42
N MET A 59 -47.09 74.68 -71.78
CA MET A 59 -47.22 74.65 -70.31
C MET A 59 -46.98 73.24 -69.72
N SER A 60 -47.33 72.19 -70.46
CA SER A 60 -47.13 70.80 -70.01
C SER A 60 -45.67 70.37 -70.07
N LYS A 61 -44.85 70.95 -70.95
CA LYS A 61 -43.41 70.62 -71.05
C LYS A 61 -42.63 71.06 -69.81
N ILE A 62 -42.98 72.23 -69.25
CA ILE A 62 -42.35 72.77 -68.03
C ILE A 62 -42.61 71.84 -66.83
N GLY A 63 -43.83 71.32 -66.69
CA GLY A 63 -44.17 70.36 -65.62
C GLY A 63 -43.39 69.04 -65.72
N MET A 64 -43.12 68.57 -66.94
CA MET A 64 -42.33 67.35 -67.17
C MET A 64 -40.84 67.56 -66.89
N ASP A 65 -40.28 68.73 -67.23
CA ASP A 65 -38.90 69.07 -66.90
C ASP A 65 -38.69 69.15 -65.36
N VAL A 66 -39.67 69.65 -64.60
CA VAL A 66 -39.66 69.62 -63.13
C VAL A 66 -39.68 68.17 -62.59
N CYS A 67 -40.45 67.27 -63.20
CA CYS A 67 -40.48 65.86 -62.82
C CYS A 67 -39.14 65.16 -63.06
N ILE A 68 -38.48 65.45 -64.18
CA ILE A 68 -37.14 64.91 -64.49
C ILE A 68 -36.12 65.40 -63.46
N ILE A 69 -36.12 66.71 -63.16
CA ILE A 69 -35.19 67.28 -62.16
C ILE A 69 -35.43 66.68 -60.77
N ALA A 70 -36.69 66.56 -60.35
CA ALA A 70 -37.05 65.95 -59.07
C ALA A 70 -36.60 64.47 -58.99
N ALA A 71 -36.73 63.71 -60.08
CA ALA A 71 -36.27 62.33 -60.17
C ALA A 71 -34.75 62.22 -60.05
N VAL A 72 -33.99 63.11 -60.71
CA VAL A 72 -32.52 63.16 -60.63
C VAL A 72 -32.06 63.50 -59.21
N VAL A 73 -32.67 64.49 -58.56
CA VAL A 73 -32.33 64.86 -57.17
C VAL A 73 -32.61 63.71 -56.20
N ALA A 74 -33.77 63.05 -56.32
CA ALA A 74 -34.11 61.88 -55.52
C ALA A 74 -33.15 60.71 -55.76
N MET A 75 -32.71 60.50 -57.00
CA MET A 75 -31.72 59.48 -57.36
C MET A 75 -30.34 59.77 -56.75
N VAL A 76 -29.87 61.01 -56.81
CA VAL A 76 -28.58 61.41 -56.21
C VAL A 76 -28.62 61.27 -54.68
N TYR A 77 -29.74 61.65 -54.05
CA TYR A 77 -29.93 61.50 -52.61
C TYR A 77 -29.95 60.04 -52.17
N THR A 78 -30.70 59.18 -52.86
CA THR A 78 -30.76 57.74 -52.54
C THR A 78 -29.41 57.05 -52.76
N LEU A 79 -28.65 57.42 -53.79
CA LEU A 79 -27.31 56.87 -54.04
C LEU A 79 -26.28 57.25 -52.97
N THR A 80 -26.27 58.51 -52.52
CA THR A 80 -25.34 59.00 -51.50
C THR A 80 -25.67 58.41 -50.12
N ALA A 81 -26.95 58.38 -49.74
CA ALA A 81 -27.41 57.74 -48.51
C ALA A 81 -27.10 56.24 -48.49
N ARG A 82 -27.29 55.54 -49.62
CA ARG A 82 -26.97 54.11 -49.77
C ARG A 82 -25.49 53.81 -49.58
N ARG A 83 -24.59 54.64 -50.13
CA ARG A 83 -23.14 54.45 -49.94
C ARG A 83 -22.74 54.55 -48.46
N LYS A 84 -23.29 55.54 -47.74
CA LYS A 84 -23.01 55.73 -46.30
C LYS A 84 -23.52 54.54 -45.48
N LEU A 85 -24.76 54.11 -45.74
CA LEU A 85 -25.38 52.99 -45.05
C LEU A 85 -24.66 51.66 -45.33
N HIS A 86 -24.20 51.43 -46.56
CA HIS A 86 -23.41 50.24 -46.90
C HIS A 86 -22.06 50.21 -46.19
N MET A 87 -21.41 51.36 -46.01
CA MET A 87 -20.14 51.44 -45.30
C MET A 87 -20.32 51.11 -43.81
N GLU A 88 -21.37 51.60 -43.17
CA GLU A 88 -21.73 51.26 -41.79
C GLU A 88 -22.08 49.77 -41.64
N PHE A 89 -22.84 49.22 -42.57
CA PHE A 89 -23.16 47.78 -42.62
C PHE A 89 -21.90 46.92 -42.70
N VAL A 90 -20.93 47.27 -43.56
CA VAL A 90 -19.67 46.54 -43.69
C VAL A 90 -18.84 46.61 -42.41
N LYS A 91 -18.81 47.76 -41.73
CA LYS A 91 -18.12 47.92 -40.44
C LYS A 91 -18.77 47.06 -39.35
N LEU A 92 -20.10 47.08 -39.25
CA LEU A 92 -20.85 46.27 -38.28
C LEU A 92 -20.67 44.77 -38.55
N LYS A 93 -20.70 44.35 -39.81
CA LYS A 93 -20.45 42.94 -40.19
C LYS A 93 -19.04 42.49 -39.80
N LYS A 94 -18.02 43.31 -40.04
CA LYS A 94 -16.64 43.03 -39.60
C LYS A 94 -16.53 42.93 -38.07
N LYS A 95 -17.17 43.86 -37.35
CA LYS A 95 -17.21 43.84 -35.88
C LYS A 95 -17.90 42.57 -35.34
N LYS A 96 -19.00 42.14 -35.97
CA LYS A 96 -19.70 40.88 -35.62
C LYS A 96 -18.80 39.66 -35.79
N VAL A 97 -18.14 39.52 -36.94
CA VAL A 97 -17.22 38.39 -37.21
C VAL A 97 -16.05 38.38 -36.22
N TYR A 98 -15.49 39.55 -35.91
CA TYR A 98 -14.42 39.66 -34.91
C TYR A 98 -14.87 39.22 -33.52
N LEU A 99 -16.04 39.68 -33.06
CA LEU A 99 -16.60 39.31 -31.76
C LEU A 99 -16.95 37.82 -31.69
N GLN A 100 -17.50 37.25 -32.77
CA GLN A 100 -17.77 35.81 -32.87
C GLN A 100 -16.48 34.99 -32.78
N SER A 101 -15.43 35.38 -33.51
CA SER A 101 -14.12 34.70 -33.42
C SER A 101 -13.52 34.77 -32.01
N GLN A 102 -13.67 35.90 -31.31
CA GLN A 102 -13.22 36.01 -29.91
C GLN A 102 -14.04 35.11 -28.97
N GLN A 103 -15.36 35.02 -29.17
CA GLN A 103 -16.19 34.10 -28.39
C GLN A 103 -15.84 32.63 -28.65
N GLU A 104 -15.56 32.27 -29.89
CA GLU A 104 -15.12 30.91 -30.25
C GLU A 104 -13.77 30.56 -29.61
N LYS A 105 -12.80 31.48 -29.65
CA LYS A 105 -11.50 31.29 -28.97
C LYS A 105 -11.65 31.13 -27.46
N LEU A 106 -12.49 31.96 -26.84
CA LEU A 106 -12.78 31.85 -25.40
C LEU A 106 -13.51 30.54 -25.05
N LYS A 107 -14.43 30.10 -25.92
CA LYS A 107 -15.14 28.83 -25.75
C LYS A 107 -14.17 27.65 -25.87
N SER A 108 -13.33 27.62 -26.90
CA SER A 108 -12.28 26.60 -27.09
C SER A 108 -11.33 26.58 -25.90
N SER A 109 -10.82 27.74 -25.47
CA SER A 109 -9.92 27.81 -24.32
C SER A 109 -10.58 27.33 -23.02
N LYS A 110 -11.88 27.56 -22.84
CA LYS A 110 -12.62 27.04 -21.70
C LYS A 110 -12.73 25.50 -21.78
N GLU A 111 -13.08 24.96 -22.95
CA GLU A 111 -13.16 23.52 -23.18
C GLU A 111 -11.80 22.84 -22.92
N ASP A 112 -10.70 23.47 -23.36
CA ASP A 112 -9.33 22.98 -23.10
C ASP A 112 -9.01 22.96 -21.59
N ILE A 113 -9.36 24.03 -20.86
CA ILE A 113 -9.14 24.11 -19.41
C ILE A 113 -9.98 23.07 -18.67
N ASP A 114 -11.25 22.91 -19.06
CA ASP A 114 -12.15 21.91 -18.46
C ASP A 114 -11.63 20.49 -18.75
N GLY A 115 -11.08 20.24 -19.94
CA GLY A 115 -10.41 19.00 -20.30
C GLY A 115 -9.18 18.71 -19.43
N ILE A 116 -8.25 19.67 -19.35
CA ILE A 116 -7.04 19.56 -18.50
C ILE A 116 -7.43 19.34 -17.03
N TYR A 117 -8.47 20.02 -16.55
CA TYR A 117 -8.96 19.83 -15.19
C TYR A 117 -9.48 18.40 -14.98
N GLY A 118 -10.25 17.85 -15.92
CA GLY A 118 -10.72 16.47 -15.87
C GLY A 118 -9.58 15.45 -15.88
N GLU A 119 -8.56 15.66 -16.72
CA GLU A 119 -7.35 14.82 -16.74
C GLU A 119 -6.61 14.88 -15.41
N LYS A 120 -6.40 16.08 -14.85
CA LYS A 120 -5.75 16.25 -13.54
C LYS A 120 -6.55 15.63 -12.41
N LEU A 121 -7.88 15.76 -12.44
CA LEU A 121 -8.76 15.15 -11.43
C LEU A 121 -8.63 13.62 -11.48
N THR A 122 -8.62 13.05 -12.69
CA THR A 122 -8.45 11.60 -12.89
C THR A 122 -7.07 11.12 -12.41
N ALA A 123 -6.01 11.87 -12.75
CA ALA A 123 -4.66 11.56 -12.27
C ALA A 123 -4.57 11.62 -10.74
N PHE A 124 -5.21 12.62 -10.12
CA PHE A 124 -5.28 12.74 -8.67
C PHE A 124 -6.01 11.56 -8.02
N THR A 125 -7.18 11.16 -8.55
CA THR A 125 -7.93 10.02 -8.01
C THR A 125 -7.17 8.71 -8.16
N ASN A 126 -6.46 8.53 -9.28
CA ASN A 126 -5.64 7.34 -9.50
C ASN A 126 -4.48 7.30 -8.49
N LEU A 127 -3.76 8.41 -8.31
CA LEU A 127 -2.66 8.48 -7.34
C LEU A 127 -3.14 8.30 -5.91
N GLN A 128 -4.33 8.82 -5.57
CA GLN A 128 -4.93 8.60 -4.26
C GLN A 128 -5.28 7.11 -4.04
N SER A 129 -5.79 6.44 -5.08
CA SER A 129 -6.11 5.00 -5.00
C SER A 129 -4.83 4.17 -4.88
N GLU A 130 -3.80 4.48 -5.67
CA GLU A 130 -2.48 3.84 -5.60
C GLU A 130 -1.83 4.03 -4.21
N TYR A 131 -1.95 5.22 -3.62
CA TYR A 131 -1.47 5.47 -2.28
C TYR A 131 -2.21 4.63 -1.22
N GLN A 132 -3.53 4.50 -1.34
CA GLN A 132 -4.33 3.66 -0.44
C GLN A 132 -3.97 2.17 -0.58
N GLU A 133 -3.76 1.70 -1.80
CA GLU A 133 -3.28 0.34 -2.06
C GLU A 133 -1.90 0.11 -1.44
N PHE A 134 -0.98 1.07 -1.59
CA PHE A 134 0.34 1.02 -0.97
C PHE A 134 0.31 1.02 0.56
N GLU A 135 -0.54 1.85 1.19
CA GLU A 135 -0.73 1.83 2.65
C GLU A 135 -1.25 0.48 3.15
N LEU A 136 -2.19 -0.14 2.41
CA LEU A 136 -2.70 -1.47 2.73
C LEU A 136 -1.61 -2.54 2.62
N GLU A 137 -0.81 -2.51 1.56
CA GLU A 137 0.28 -3.48 1.35
C GLU A 137 1.36 -3.34 2.43
N MET A 138 1.76 -2.10 2.77
CA MET A 138 2.71 -1.82 3.85
C MET A 138 2.20 -2.19 5.25
N SER A 139 0.88 -2.28 5.44
CA SER A 139 0.29 -2.70 6.72
C SER A 139 0.38 -4.21 6.96
N LEU A 140 0.61 -4.99 5.90
CA LEU A 140 0.76 -6.43 5.99
C LEU A 140 2.19 -6.78 6.43
N PRO A 141 2.36 -7.79 7.31
CA PRO A 141 3.69 -8.31 7.62
C PRO A 141 4.40 -8.74 6.34
N THR A 142 5.67 -8.36 6.20
CA THR A 142 6.49 -8.85 5.08
C THR A 142 6.70 -10.35 5.17
N PHE A 143 7.09 -10.97 4.06
CA PHE A 143 7.43 -12.40 4.07
C PHE A 143 8.55 -12.69 5.07
N GLU A 144 9.54 -11.80 5.16
CA GLU A 144 10.65 -11.87 6.08
C GLU A 144 10.20 -11.76 7.56
N ASP A 145 9.20 -10.92 7.86
CA ASP A 145 8.61 -10.82 9.20
C ASP A 145 7.93 -12.13 9.60
N LEU A 146 7.18 -12.74 8.67
CA LEU A 146 6.50 -14.01 8.88
C LEU A 146 7.51 -15.15 9.08
N GLU A 147 8.57 -15.19 8.27
CA GLU A 147 9.65 -16.17 8.40
C GLU A 147 10.34 -16.03 9.77
N THR A 148 10.71 -14.81 10.16
CA THR A 148 11.32 -14.52 11.46
C THR A 148 10.42 -14.94 12.63
N GLN A 149 9.12 -14.65 12.55
CA GLN A 149 8.15 -15.08 13.56
C GLN A 149 8.07 -16.61 13.65
N SER A 150 8.03 -17.29 12.51
CA SER A 150 7.96 -18.76 12.47
C SER A 150 9.22 -19.42 13.05
N LEU A 151 10.40 -18.87 12.76
CA LEU A 151 11.68 -19.34 13.29
C LEU A 151 11.78 -19.12 14.80
N ASN A 152 11.36 -17.94 15.27
CA ASN A 152 11.33 -17.65 16.71
C ASN A 152 10.37 -18.58 17.45
N LEU A 153 9.17 -18.82 16.90
CA LEU A 153 8.22 -19.76 17.46
C LEU A 153 8.80 -21.18 17.52
N ALA A 154 9.47 -21.63 16.45
CA ALA A 154 10.13 -22.93 16.42
C ALA A 154 11.24 -23.02 17.49
N MET A 155 12.06 -21.98 17.62
CA MET A 155 13.13 -21.89 18.61
C MET A 155 12.59 -21.96 20.05
N ASP A 156 11.55 -21.19 20.34
CA ASP A 156 10.93 -21.16 21.67
C ASP A 156 10.27 -22.50 22.01
N THR A 157 9.63 -23.12 21.01
CA THR A 157 9.05 -24.46 21.16
C THR A 157 10.13 -25.50 21.44
N ILE A 158 11.25 -25.48 20.72
CA ILE A 158 12.40 -26.39 20.95
C ILE A 158 12.98 -26.17 22.35
N LYS A 159 13.16 -24.92 22.78
CA LYS A 159 13.66 -24.60 24.12
C LYS A 159 12.73 -25.12 25.21
N GLU A 160 11.42 -24.93 25.05
CA GLU A 160 10.43 -25.38 26.02
C GLU A 160 10.35 -26.90 26.09
N LEU A 161 10.30 -27.58 24.94
CA LEU A 161 10.34 -29.04 24.88
C LEU A 161 11.63 -29.59 25.49
N SER A 162 12.78 -29.03 25.12
CA SER A 162 14.08 -29.38 25.69
C SER A 162 14.08 -29.22 27.21
N ARG A 163 13.64 -28.07 27.72
CA ARG A 163 13.52 -27.80 29.16
C ARG A 163 12.62 -28.83 29.83
N SER A 164 11.45 -29.12 29.26
CA SER A 164 10.52 -30.10 29.82
C SER A 164 11.14 -31.50 29.91
N ILE A 165 11.87 -31.93 28.86
CA ILE A 165 12.58 -33.22 28.82
C ILE A 165 13.66 -33.26 29.90
N TYR A 166 14.50 -32.21 29.99
CA TYR A 166 15.57 -32.14 30.99
C TYR A 166 15.01 -32.09 32.41
N LEU A 167 13.95 -31.33 32.67
CA LEU A 167 13.34 -31.24 34.00
C LEU A 167 12.68 -32.56 34.41
N GLU A 168 11.88 -33.17 33.53
CA GLU A 168 11.15 -34.39 33.86
C GLU A 168 12.09 -35.59 33.98
N LYS A 169 12.93 -35.83 32.97
CA LYS A 169 13.87 -36.97 32.98
C LYS A 169 15.03 -36.73 33.95
N GLY A 170 15.57 -35.53 34.00
CA GLY A 170 16.66 -35.17 34.92
C GLY A 170 16.23 -35.30 36.38
N ARG A 171 15.01 -34.88 36.74
CA ARG A 171 14.48 -35.10 38.10
C ARG A 171 14.37 -36.59 38.43
N LYS A 172 13.84 -37.41 37.51
CA LYS A 172 13.74 -38.86 37.70
C LYS A 172 15.13 -39.49 37.90
N ILE A 173 16.12 -39.09 37.09
CA ILE A 173 17.51 -39.56 37.20
C ILE A 173 18.11 -39.16 38.53
N ARG A 174 17.97 -37.89 38.95
CA ARG A 174 18.50 -37.40 40.23
C ARG A 174 17.96 -38.18 41.43
N ILE A 175 16.63 -38.37 41.48
CA ILE A 175 15.98 -39.11 42.57
C ILE A 175 16.49 -40.56 42.59
N ARG A 176 16.52 -41.22 41.44
CA ARG A 176 16.93 -42.62 41.37
C ARG A 176 18.42 -42.81 41.67
N ALA A 177 19.28 -41.96 41.12
CA ALA A 177 20.71 -41.99 41.38
C ALA A 177 21.02 -41.73 42.87
N SER A 178 20.28 -40.82 43.50
CA SER A 178 20.38 -40.59 44.95
C SER A 178 20.00 -41.83 45.77
N GLN A 179 18.93 -42.54 45.38
CA GLN A 179 18.55 -43.80 46.04
C GLN A 179 19.65 -44.87 45.91
N ILE A 180 20.20 -45.05 44.70
CA ILE A 180 21.28 -46.01 44.45
C ILE A 180 22.51 -45.63 45.28
N PHE A 181 22.90 -44.36 45.26
CA PHE A 181 24.07 -43.89 46.00
C PHE A 181 23.90 -44.04 47.51
N ARG A 182 22.70 -43.77 48.03
CA ARG A 182 22.35 -44.00 49.43
C ARG A 182 22.45 -45.48 49.81
N GLU A 183 21.96 -46.38 48.96
CA GLU A 183 22.08 -47.83 49.17
C GLU A 183 23.54 -48.31 49.15
N LEU A 184 24.38 -47.76 48.26
CA LEU A 184 25.80 -48.10 48.15
C LEU A 184 26.65 -47.54 49.30
N THR A 185 26.18 -46.48 49.96
CA THR A 185 26.92 -45.80 51.04
C THR A 185 26.32 -46.02 52.42
N ASP A 186 25.44 -47.02 52.55
CA ASP A 186 24.77 -47.40 53.80
C ASP A 186 24.08 -46.21 54.50
N GLY A 187 23.47 -45.32 53.70
CA GLY A 187 22.75 -44.16 54.20
C GLY A 187 23.57 -42.89 54.42
N LYS A 188 24.90 -42.91 54.26
CA LYS A 188 25.77 -41.74 54.51
C LYS A 188 25.41 -40.52 53.68
N TYR A 189 25.04 -40.72 52.42
CA TYR A 189 24.62 -39.66 51.51
C TYR A 189 23.14 -39.82 51.16
N ILE A 190 22.35 -38.78 51.41
CA ILE A 190 20.88 -38.84 51.36
C ILE A 190 20.36 -38.50 49.96
N GLU A 191 20.80 -37.36 49.42
CA GLU A 191 20.39 -36.86 48.10
C GLU A 191 21.48 -35.96 47.54
N PHE A 192 21.59 -35.87 46.21
CA PHE A 192 22.40 -34.85 45.56
C PHE A 192 21.56 -33.88 44.73
N TYR A 193 22.02 -32.64 44.66
CA TYR A 193 21.43 -31.55 43.91
C TYR A 193 22.46 -31.03 42.90
N GLY A 194 22.04 -30.89 41.65
CA GLY A 194 22.83 -30.21 40.62
C GLY A 194 22.30 -28.79 40.47
N ASP A 195 23.20 -27.81 40.56
CA ASP A 195 22.88 -26.41 40.22
C ASP A 195 22.94 -26.20 38.70
N GLU A 196 22.28 -25.15 38.20
CA GLU A 196 22.34 -24.73 36.79
C GLU A 196 23.79 -24.42 36.35
N GLY A 197 24.69 -24.18 37.31
CA GLY A 197 26.13 -23.89 37.14
C GLY A 197 27.10 -25.07 37.19
N GLN A 198 26.66 -26.33 37.05
CA GLN A 198 27.50 -27.55 37.02
C GLN A 198 28.11 -28.04 38.34
N SER A 199 27.91 -27.35 39.47
CA SER A 199 28.32 -27.87 40.78
C SER A 199 27.30 -28.90 41.30
N LEU A 200 27.82 -30.01 41.83
CA LEU A 200 27.02 -31.07 42.44
C LEU A 200 27.18 -31.03 43.95
N GLU A 201 26.09 -30.78 44.67
CA GLU A 201 26.05 -30.78 46.13
C GLU A 201 25.38 -32.04 46.66
N LEU A 202 25.91 -32.58 47.76
CA LEU A 202 25.45 -33.79 48.40
C LEU A 202 24.97 -33.47 49.82
N CYS A 203 23.78 -33.94 50.16
CA CYS A 203 23.21 -33.83 51.49
C CYS A 203 23.59 -35.05 52.34
N LEU A 204 24.13 -34.80 53.52
CA LEU A 204 24.37 -35.75 54.60
C LEU A 204 23.45 -35.41 55.78
N GLU A 205 23.41 -36.27 56.80
CA GLU A 205 22.71 -35.95 58.05
C GLU A 205 23.29 -34.72 58.77
N GLU A 206 24.59 -34.48 58.62
CA GLU A 206 25.34 -33.45 59.34
C GLU A 206 25.50 -32.13 58.56
N GLY A 207 25.01 -32.07 57.31
CA GLY A 207 25.14 -30.87 56.45
C GLY A 207 25.23 -31.20 54.96
N THR A 208 25.88 -30.31 54.21
CA THR A 208 26.10 -30.48 52.76
C THR A 208 27.59 -30.51 52.43
N VAL A 209 27.96 -31.27 51.39
CA VAL A 209 29.32 -31.32 50.85
C VAL A 209 29.28 -31.22 49.33
N LEU A 210 30.25 -30.53 48.74
CA LEU A 210 30.45 -30.53 47.30
C LEU A 210 31.02 -31.88 46.83
N ALA A 211 30.56 -32.38 45.69
CA ALA A 211 31.06 -33.63 45.12
C ALA A 211 32.57 -33.60 44.85
N GLU A 212 33.13 -32.42 44.56
CA GLU A 212 34.57 -32.20 44.37
C GLU A 212 35.41 -32.49 45.63
N ASN A 213 34.80 -32.37 46.82
CA ASN A 213 35.45 -32.61 48.10
C ASN A 213 35.31 -34.06 48.58
N LEU A 214 34.69 -34.93 47.78
CA LEU A 214 34.57 -36.34 48.10
C LEU A 214 35.91 -37.07 47.86
N GLU A 215 36.14 -38.11 48.66
CA GLU A 215 37.17 -39.10 48.37
C GLU A 215 36.93 -39.71 46.98
N LYS A 216 38.02 -40.04 46.27
CA LYS A 216 37.98 -40.57 44.90
C LYS A 216 37.02 -41.74 44.76
N GLU A 217 37.01 -42.64 45.74
CA GLU A 217 36.16 -43.84 45.74
C GLU A 217 34.67 -43.48 45.87
N ASN A 218 34.32 -42.43 46.61
CA ASN A 218 32.94 -41.97 46.74
C ASN A 218 32.48 -41.25 45.45
N ILE A 219 33.39 -40.54 44.77
CA ILE A 219 33.13 -39.97 43.44
C ILE A 219 32.87 -41.08 42.41
N GLU A 220 33.67 -42.14 42.40
CA GLU A 220 33.47 -43.30 41.52
C GLU A 220 32.10 -43.96 41.75
N MET A 221 31.70 -44.16 43.02
CA MET A 221 30.36 -44.69 43.35
C MET A 221 29.21 -43.74 42.98
N LEU A 222 29.41 -42.43 43.10
CA LEU A 222 28.41 -41.43 42.70
C LEU A 222 28.21 -41.46 41.18
N TYR A 223 29.30 -41.50 40.43
CA TYR A 223 29.27 -41.61 38.98
C TYR A 223 28.58 -42.91 38.52
N PHE A 224 28.94 -44.03 39.14
CA PHE A 224 28.27 -45.32 38.94
C PHE A 224 26.75 -45.22 39.20
N SER A 225 26.35 -44.58 40.31
CA SER A 225 24.93 -44.42 40.66
C SER A 225 24.15 -43.61 39.63
N ILE A 226 24.75 -42.54 39.11
CA ILE A 226 24.17 -41.72 38.04
C ILE A 226 24.03 -42.53 36.75
N GLN A 227 25.08 -43.27 36.37
CA GLN A 227 25.06 -44.11 35.17
C GLN A 227 24.00 -45.21 35.24
N MET A 228 23.87 -45.88 36.40
CA MET A 228 22.86 -46.91 36.60
C MET A 228 21.44 -46.35 36.57
N ALA A 229 21.20 -45.20 37.21
CA ALA A 229 19.90 -44.53 37.15
C ALA A 229 19.54 -44.10 35.73
N ALA A 230 20.50 -43.55 34.98
CA ALA A 230 20.34 -43.23 33.56
C ALA A 230 20.01 -44.48 32.73
N ALA A 231 20.76 -45.57 32.92
CA ALA A 231 20.54 -46.84 32.23
C ALA A 231 19.23 -47.55 32.62
N GLU A 232 18.61 -47.20 33.75
CA GLU A 232 17.26 -47.62 34.12
C GLU A 232 16.18 -46.75 33.47
N LEU A 233 16.39 -45.43 33.43
CA LEU A 233 15.35 -44.46 33.06
C LEU A 233 15.33 -44.09 31.58
N PHE A 234 16.44 -44.27 30.85
CA PHE A 234 16.44 -44.08 29.40
C PHE A 234 15.78 -45.23 28.65
N THR A 235 15.50 -46.34 29.33
CA THR A 235 15.05 -47.59 28.72
C THR A 235 13.61 -47.85 29.17
N ASN A 236 12.64 -47.25 28.47
CA ASN A 236 11.23 -47.24 28.87
C ASN A 236 10.68 -48.66 29.20
N GLU A 237 10.92 -49.64 28.32
CA GLU A 237 10.31 -50.98 28.40
C GLU A 237 11.33 -52.13 28.33
N THR A 238 12.52 -51.88 27.77
CA THR A 238 13.53 -52.91 27.52
C THR A 238 14.68 -52.80 28.51
N VAL A 239 14.91 -53.85 29.30
CA VAL A 239 16.06 -53.90 30.21
C VAL A 239 17.32 -54.25 29.40
N PHE A 240 18.15 -53.24 29.11
CA PHE A 240 19.42 -53.47 28.42
C PHE A 240 20.48 -54.06 29.35
N PRO A 241 21.39 -54.91 28.84
CA PRO A 241 22.55 -55.35 29.59
C PRO A 241 23.45 -54.15 29.91
N VAL A 242 24.10 -54.18 31.07
CA VAL A 242 25.08 -53.18 31.47
C VAL A 242 26.48 -53.76 31.29
N ILE A 243 27.34 -53.03 30.58
CA ILE A 243 28.73 -53.39 30.36
C ILE A 243 29.59 -52.46 31.21
N LEU A 244 30.42 -53.05 32.08
CA LEU A 244 31.28 -52.35 33.01
C LEU A 244 32.72 -52.78 32.71
N ASP A 245 33.55 -51.83 32.29
CA ASP A 245 34.96 -52.07 31.97
C ASP A 245 35.84 -51.32 32.97
N ASP A 246 36.45 -52.06 33.90
CA ASP A 246 37.37 -51.57 34.95
C ASP A 246 36.86 -50.34 35.72
N ILE A 247 35.58 -50.36 36.11
CA ILE A 247 34.82 -49.22 36.64
C ILE A 247 35.24 -48.70 38.04
N PHE A 248 36.25 -49.30 38.68
CA PHE A 248 36.80 -48.83 39.94
C PHE A 248 38.32 -49.00 39.94
N HIS A 249 39.06 -47.90 40.05
CA HIS A 249 40.52 -47.92 40.02
C HIS A 249 41.12 -48.14 41.42
N GLY A 250 40.30 -48.09 42.46
CA GLY A 250 40.72 -48.27 43.85
C GLY A 250 40.79 -49.74 44.27
N LYS A 251 41.81 -50.10 45.06
CA LYS A 251 41.93 -51.42 45.71
C LYS A 251 41.00 -51.61 46.92
N ASN A 252 39.93 -50.82 47.03
CA ASN A 252 39.02 -50.92 48.17
C ASN A 252 38.01 -52.06 47.93
N GLN A 253 38.43 -53.27 48.28
CA GLN A 253 37.62 -54.49 48.13
C GLN A 253 36.25 -54.37 48.81
N ASP A 254 36.15 -53.67 49.95
CA ASP A 254 34.88 -53.52 50.68
C ASP A 254 33.85 -52.75 49.86
N LYS A 255 34.25 -51.65 49.21
CA LYS A 255 33.33 -50.86 48.35
C LYS A 255 32.93 -51.62 47.09
N LEU A 256 33.88 -52.33 46.48
CA LEU A 256 33.59 -53.23 45.35
C LEU A 256 32.55 -54.28 45.71
N MET A 257 32.70 -54.92 46.88
CA MET A 257 31.75 -55.91 47.39
C MET A 257 30.33 -55.34 47.56
N VAL A 258 30.21 -54.09 48.00
CA VAL A 258 28.91 -53.41 48.13
C VAL A 258 28.26 -53.20 46.76
N VAL A 259 29.02 -52.71 45.78
CA VAL A 259 28.53 -52.51 44.41
C VAL A 259 28.10 -53.83 43.77
N PHE A 260 28.88 -54.90 43.93
CA PHE A 260 28.51 -56.22 43.41
C PHE A 260 27.29 -56.81 44.09
N ARG A 261 27.18 -56.67 45.41
CA ARG A 261 25.98 -57.09 46.14
C ARG A 261 24.74 -56.34 45.66
N TRP A 262 24.90 -55.07 45.31
CA TRP A 262 23.83 -54.27 44.71
C TRP A 262 23.50 -54.72 43.28
N LEU A 263 24.51 -54.95 42.43
CA LEU A 263 24.35 -55.43 41.05
C LEU A 263 23.66 -56.81 40.99
N LYS A 264 23.99 -57.74 41.90
CA LYS A 264 23.35 -59.06 41.99
C LYS A 264 21.84 -58.98 42.29
N LYS A 265 21.36 -57.89 42.86
CA LYS A 265 19.91 -57.65 43.10
C LYS A 265 19.19 -57.10 41.88
N GLN A 266 19.92 -56.63 40.87
CA GLN A 266 19.29 -56.01 39.70
C GLN A 266 18.76 -57.07 38.74
N PRO A 267 17.57 -56.86 38.14
CA PRO A 267 16.95 -57.84 37.22
C PRO A 267 17.60 -57.87 35.83
N ARG A 268 18.80 -57.29 35.65
CA ARG A 268 19.45 -57.06 34.35
C ARG A 268 20.73 -57.87 34.20
N GLN A 269 21.06 -58.23 32.97
CA GLN A 269 22.35 -58.86 32.67
C GLN A 269 23.48 -57.83 32.87
N VAL A 270 24.54 -58.25 33.56
CA VAL A 270 25.73 -57.42 33.81
C VAL A 270 26.94 -58.14 33.23
N LEU A 271 27.66 -57.46 32.33
CA LEU A 271 28.91 -57.91 31.73
C LEU A 271 30.02 -57.09 32.37
N PHE A 272 30.87 -57.74 33.17
CA PHE A 272 31.93 -57.07 33.92
C PHE A 272 33.29 -57.51 33.41
N PHE A 273 34.08 -56.55 32.94
CA PHE A 273 35.45 -56.74 32.49
C PHE A 273 36.39 -56.11 33.51
N THR A 274 37.33 -56.90 34.04
CA THR A 274 38.36 -56.39 34.95
C THR A 274 39.64 -57.19 34.86
N ASN A 275 40.73 -56.53 35.23
CA ASN A 275 42.05 -57.16 35.42
C ASN A 275 42.30 -57.60 36.87
N ASN A 276 41.39 -57.29 37.80
CA ASN A 276 41.55 -57.65 39.20
C ASN A 276 41.17 -59.12 39.44
N LYS A 277 42.18 -59.95 39.73
CA LYS A 277 42.00 -61.40 39.97
C LYS A 277 41.17 -61.70 41.21
N ASP A 278 41.22 -60.84 42.22
CA ASP A 278 40.47 -61.01 43.47
C ASP A 278 38.95 -60.86 43.25
N MET A 279 38.53 -60.31 42.09
CA MET A 279 37.12 -60.16 41.74
C MET A 279 36.49 -61.41 41.12
N ALA A 280 37.30 -62.37 40.65
CA ALA A 280 36.79 -63.62 40.10
C ALA A 280 36.07 -64.47 41.16
N ASP A 281 36.52 -64.39 42.42
CA ASP A 281 35.98 -65.18 43.53
C ASP A 281 34.71 -64.59 44.16
N ILE A 282 34.31 -63.38 43.75
CA ILE A 282 33.14 -62.65 44.28
C ILE A 282 31.83 -63.10 43.59
N PHE A 283 31.92 -63.74 42.43
CA PHE A 283 30.77 -64.20 41.62
C PHE A 283 30.54 -65.71 41.72
#